data_AF-S3DRV7-F1
#
_entry.id   AF-S3DRV7-F1
#
_cell.length_a   1.000
_cell.length_b   1.000
_cell.length_c   1.000
_cell.angle_alpha   90.00
_cell.angle_beta   90.00
_cell.angle_gamma   90.00
#
_symmetry.space_group_name_H-M   'P 1'
#
loop_
_entity.id
_entity.type
_entity.pdbx_description
1 polymer ?
#
loop_
_entity_poly.entity_id
_entity_poly.type
_entity_poly.pdbx_seq_one_letter_code
_entity_poly.pdbx_strand_id
1 'polypeptide(L)'
;MHATTIVSVVLTTLLASVRAQNITTGELGNATVVDNNPPGATYLAVLPEKQFFNPSDPRGNVKGSVSATASPDGIGVVYSVSLSNFPTSGGPFTYHLHVDPVPADGNCTKTLAHLDPFIRGEVVACDPKLPQTCQVGDLSGKYGKVTNGSLVQTYTDLFSSTRPGLGSFFGNRSITFHFANKTRITCANFTLLGSATIPPSTGSNTSATATPTVVFAGLGARNMASAGMALGAAALALLL
;
A
#
# COMPACT_ATOMS: atom_id res chain seq x y z
N MET A 1 22.68 -19.14 77.93
CA MET A 1 22.98 -18.62 76.59
C MET A 1 21.70 -18.61 75.78
N HIS A 2 21.06 -17.45 75.60
CA HIS A 2 19.95 -17.28 74.65
C HIS A 2 20.24 -16.03 73.85
N ALA A 3 20.55 -16.22 72.56
CA ALA A 3 20.73 -15.15 71.60
C ALA A 3 19.44 -15.04 70.78
N THR A 4 18.78 -13.89 70.85
CA THR A 4 17.59 -13.57 70.07
C THR A 4 18.02 -12.72 68.88
N THR A 5 17.96 -13.30 67.68
CA THR A 5 18.30 -12.61 66.42
C THR A 5 17.07 -11.86 65.91
N ILE A 6 17.13 -10.53 65.88
CA ILE A 6 16.08 -9.69 65.29
C ILE A 6 16.40 -9.51 63.80
N VAL A 7 15.58 -10.11 62.94
CA VAL A 7 15.62 -9.86 61.49
C VAL A 7 14.73 -8.65 61.19
N SER A 8 15.32 -7.55 60.74
CA SER A 8 14.57 -6.39 60.26
C SER A 8 14.26 -6.56 58.78
N VAL A 9 12.97 -6.62 58.43
CA VAL A 9 12.48 -6.64 57.04
C VAL A 9 12.25 -5.20 56.60
N VAL A 10 13.08 -4.71 55.67
CA VAL A 10 12.87 -3.40 55.01
C VAL A 10 11.97 -3.60 53.80
N LEU A 11 10.74 -3.11 53.89
CA LEU A 11 9.77 -3.09 52.79
C LEU A 11 9.94 -1.80 51.98
N THR A 12 10.58 -1.88 50.82
CA THR A 12 10.67 -0.76 49.87
C THR A 12 9.40 -0.69 49.01
N THR A 13 8.60 0.35 49.20
CA THR A 13 7.43 0.65 48.36
C THR A 13 7.89 1.35 47.08
N LEU A 14 7.81 0.63 45.95
CA LEU A 14 8.08 1.18 44.62
C LEU A 14 6.83 1.90 44.09
N LEU A 15 6.77 3.23 44.22
CA LEU A 15 5.71 4.05 43.60
C LEU A 15 5.95 4.15 42.09
N ALA A 16 5.28 3.33 41.30
CA ALA A 16 5.28 3.44 39.84
C ALA A 16 4.50 4.70 39.42
N SER A 17 5.20 5.68 38.85
CA SER A 17 4.59 6.88 38.27
C SER A 17 3.98 6.53 36.92
N VAL A 18 2.66 6.32 36.84
CA VAL A 18 1.96 6.17 35.57
C VAL A 18 1.87 7.56 34.93
N ARG A 19 2.68 7.82 33.88
CA ARG A 19 2.48 9.01 33.05
C ARG A 19 1.21 8.83 32.24
N ALA A 20 0.27 9.76 32.32
CA ALA A 20 -0.87 9.82 31.41
C ALA A 20 -0.33 9.93 29.97
N GLN A 21 -0.56 8.92 29.14
CA GLN A 21 -0.24 8.97 27.73
C GLN A 21 -1.30 9.82 27.04
N ASN A 22 -0.88 10.92 26.41
CA ASN A 22 -1.77 11.78 25.65
C ASN A 22 -2.06 11.11 24.30
N ILE A 23 -2.99 10.15 24.29
CA ILE A 23 -3.37 9.40 23.08
C ILE A 23 -4.10 10.36 22.13
N THR A 24 -3.49 10.63 20.98
CA THR A 24 -4.07 11.49 19.94
C THR A 24 -4.74 10.63 18.88
N THR A 25 -6.06 10.77 18.74
CA THR A 25 -6.87 10.18 17.65
C THR A 25 -7.15 11.21 16.56
N GLY A 26 -7.84 10.82 15.50
CA GLY A 26 -8.36 11.79 14.53
C GLY A 26 -9.56 12.56 15.03
N GLU A 27 -9.92 13.63 14.33
CA GLU A 27 -11.11 14.45 14.64
C GLU A 27 -12.39 13.63 14.60
N LEU A 28 -12.43 12.58 13.77
CA LEU A 28 -13.54 11.62 13.70
C LEU A 28 -13.31 10.37 14.57
N GLY A 29 -12.34 10.41 15.48
CA GLY A 29 -12.00 9.33 16.41
C GLY A 29 -10.92 8.37 15.89
N ASN A 30 -10.96 7.14 16.40
CA ASN A 30 -10.08 6.05 15.96
C ASN A 30 -10.49 5.56 14.57
N ALA A 31 -9.51 5.09 13.80
CA ALA A 31 -9.78 4.30 12.62
C ALA A 31 -10.55 3.03 13.01
N THR A 32 -11.63 2.77 12.27
CA THR A 32 -12.48 1.59 12.50
C THR A 32 -11.93 0.38 11.76
N VAL A 33 -12.05 -0.80 12.38
CA VAL A 33 -11.77 -2.06 11.70
C VAL A 33 -12.73 -2.23 10.52
N VAL A 34 -12.19 -2.64 9.37
CA VAL A 34 -12.97 -2.98 8.18
C VAL A 34 -13.17 -4.49 8.16
N ASP A 35 -14.42 -4.92 8.24
CA ASP A 35 -14.83 -6.33 8.41
C ASP A 35 -15.62 -6.90 7.23
N ASN A 36 -15.71 -6.15 6.14
CA ASN A 36 -16.58 -6.45 5.02
C ASN A 36 -15.89 -6.26 3.66
N ASN A 37 -14.56 -6.41 3.63
CA ASN A 37 -13.80 -6.45 2.39
C ASN A 37 -14.23 -7.66 1.55
N PRO A 38 -14.36 -7.54 0.22
CA PRO A 38 -14.67 -8.70 -0.63
C PRO A 38 -13.54 -9.75 -0.52
N PRO A 39 -13.80 -10.96 0.04
CA PRO A 39 -12.73 -11.91 0.32
C PRO A 39 -11.92 -12.28 -0.93
N GLY A 40 -10.59 -12.30 -0.79
CA GLY A 40 -9.67 -12.64 -1.88
C GLY A 40 -9.48 -11.54 -2.95
N ALA A 41 -10.21 -10.43 -2.91
CA ALA A 41 -9.94 -9.29 -3.79
C ALA A 41 -8.50 -8.81 -3.60
N THR A 42 -7.72 -8.86 -4.69
CA THR A 42 -6.28 -8.57 -4.65
C THR A 42 -5.96 -7.38 -5.51
N TYR A 43 -5.30 -6.39 -4.93
CA TYR A 43 -4.79 -5.21 -5.63
C TYR A 43 -3.27 -5.25 -5.65
N LEU A 44 -2.69 -5.00 -6.81
CA LEU A 44 -1.24 -4.97 -6.99
C LEU A 44 -0.80 -3.56 -7.39
N ALA A 45 0.23 -3.06 -6.73
CA ALA A 45 0.96 -1.87 -7.12
C ALA A 45 2.39 -2.26 -7.50
N VAL A 46 2.75 -2.08 -8.77
CA VAL A 46 4.10 -2.33 -9.29
C VAL A 46 4.83 -1.01 -9.44
N LEU A 47 6.03 -0.89 -8.85
CA LEU A 47 6.82 0.34 -8.94
C LEU A 47 7.36 0.54 -10.36
N PRO A 48 7.31 1.78 -10.89
CA PRO A 48 7.75 2.05 -12.26
C PRO A 48 9.28 2.02 -12.37
N GLU A 49 9.78 1.58 -13.53
CA GLU A 49 11.22 1.65 -13.85
C GLU A 49 11.71 3.10 -13.98
N LYS A 50 10.86 3.97 -14.54
CA LYS A 50 11.15 5.40 -14.71
C LYS A 50 11.25 6.08 -13.34
N GLN A 51 12.37 6.75 -13.12
CA GLN A 51 12.63 7.50 -11.90
C GLN A 51 11.79 8.77 -11.81
N PHE A 52 11.23 9.02 -10.62
CA PHE A 52 10.52 10.25 -10.30
C PHE A 52 11.45 11.29 -9.64
N PHE A 53 12.10 10.93 -8.52
CA PHE A 53 12.85 11.89 -7.72
C PHE A 53 14.20 12.32 -8.30
N ASN A 54 14.99 11.36 -8.79
CA ASN A 54 16.31 11.63 -9.35
C ASN A 54 16.48 10.87 -10.67
N PRO A 55 16.02 11.46 -11.80
CA PRO A 55 16.10 10.83 -13.12
C PRO A 55 17.52 10.58 -13.65
N SER A 56 18.54 11.07 -12.95
CA SER A 56 19.95 10.91 -13.33
C SER A 56 20.71 9.95 -12.41
N ASP A 57 20.08 9.36 -11.39
CA ASP A 57 20.75 8.37 -10.53
C ASP A 57 21.00 7.08 -11.35
N PRO A 58 22.26 6.67 -11.58
CA PRO A 58 22.58 5.50 -12.39
C PRO A 58 22.07 4.17 -11.78
N ARG A 59 21.69 4.14 -10.50
CA ARG A 59 21.14 2.94 -9.86
C ARG A 59 19.69 2.66 -10.26
N GLY A 60 19.00 3.62 -10.86
CA GLY A 60 17.59 3.49 -11.24
C GLY A 60 16.63 3.78 -10.09
N ASN A 61 15.35 3.48 -10.31
CA ASN A 61 14.28 3.69 -9.32
C ASN A 61 14.24 2.57 -8.27
N VAL A 62 13.49 2.78 -7.18
CA VAL A 62 13.11 1.69 -6.27
C VAL A 62 12.33 0.63 -7.06
N LYS A 63 12.65 -0.63 -6.83
CA LYS A 63 12.12 -1.77 -7.60
C LYS A 63 11.23 -2.64 -6.73
N GLY A 64 10.26 -3.29 -7.35
CA GLY A 64 9.41 -4.30 -6.72
C GLY A 64 7.95 -3.92 -6.72
N SER A 65 7.18 -4.51 -5.81
CA SER A 65 5.74 -4.37 -5.77
C SER A 65 5.16 -4.53 -4.37
N VAL A 66 3.91 -4.09 -4.23
CA VAL A 66 3.07 -4.29 -3.07
C VAL A 66 1.77 -4.96 -3.51
N SER A 67 1.54 -6.17 -3.03
CA SER A 67 0.25 -6.87 -3.19
C SER A 67 -0.57 -6.67 -1.93
N ALA A 68 -1.86 -6.38 -2.08
CA ALA A 68 -2.79 -6.17 -0.99
C ALA A 68 -4.06 -6.98 -1.25
N THR A 69 -4.26 -8.04 -0.45
CA THR A 69 -5.33 -9.02 -0.61
C THR A 69 -6.29 -8.95 0.57
N ALA A 70 -7.58 -8.82 0.31
CA ALA A 70 -8.59 -8.93 1.36
C ALA A 70 -8.50 -10.28 2.08
N SER A 71 -8.48 -10.27 3.41
CA SER A 71 -8.44 -11.49 4.22
C SER A 71 -9.61 -12.43 3.88
N PRO A 72 -9.44 -13.77 4.03
CA PRO A 72 -10.51 -14.74 3.73
C PRO A 72 -11.80 -14.54 4.55
N ASP A 73 -11.69 -13.97 5.76
CA ASP A 73 -12.82 -13.64 6.64
C ASP A 73 -13.41 -12.25 6.35
N GLY A 74 -12.89 -11.51 5.36
CA GLY A 74 -13.30 -10.15 5.04
C GLY A 74 -12.75 -9.08 5.98
N ILE A 75 -11.97 -9.46 7.00
CA ILE A 75 -11.45 -8.55 8.04
C ILE A 75 -10.05 -8.08 7.69
N GLY A 76 -9.93 -6.79 7.39
CA GLY A 76 -8.67 -6.16 7.01
C GLY A 76 -8.12 -6.66 5.68
N VAL A 77 -6.86 -6.31 5.44
CA VAL A 77 -6.15 -6.51 4.18
C VAL A 77 -4.74 -7.00 4.47
N VAL A 78 -4.38 -8.12 3.87
CA VAL A 78 -3.04 -8.71 3.94
C VAL A 78 -2.15 -8.04 2.89
N TYR A 79 -1.14 -7.31 3.35
CA TYR A 79 -0.12 -6.73 2.50
C TYR A 79 1.08 -7.67 2.42
N SER A 80 1.55 -7.90 1.19
CA SER A 80 2.81 -8.56 0.88
C SER A 80 3.69 -7.58 0.11
N VAL A 81 4.76 -7.13 0.77
CA VAL A 81 5.67 -6.09 0.29
C VAL A 81 6.98 -6.75 -0.13
N SER A 82 7.46 -6.48 -1.34
CA SER A 82 8.76 -6.92 -1.83
C SER A 82 9.42 -5.79 -2.60
N LEU A 83 10.40 -5.15 -1.98
CA LEU A 83 11.01 -3.92 -2.46
C LEU A 83 12.52 -3.96 -2.32
N SER A 84 13.21 -3.31 -3.25
CA SER A 84 14.66 -3.21 -3.27
C SER A 84 15.13 -1.92 -3.94
N ASN A 85 16.45 -1.70 -3.93
CA ASN A 85 17.08 -0.59 -4.63
C ASN A 85 16.66 0.79 -4.11
N PHE A 86 16.43 0.90 -2.80
CA PHE A 86 16.26 2.22 -2.17
C PHE A 86 17.57 3.02 -2.21
N PRO A 87 17.48 4.37 -2.09
CA PRO A 87 18.66 5.20 -1.93
C PRO A 87 19.56 4.73 -0.78
N THR A 88 20.88 4.87 -0.93
CA THR A 88 21.86 4.48 0.10
C THR A 88 21.87 5.44 1.30
N SER A 89 21.22 6.60 1.18
CA SER A 89 21.10 7.61 2.23
C SER A 89 19.72 8.27 2.20
N GLY A 90 19.40 9.03 3.25
CA GLY A 90 18.13 9.74 3.38
C GLY A 90 16.97 8.89 3.93
N GLY A 91 17.24 7.66 4.35
CA GLY A 91 16.30 6.85 5.13
C GLY A 91 16.30 7.20 6.64
N PRO A 92 15.54 6.46 7.48
CA PRO A 92 14.66 5.35 7.09
C PRO A 92 13.54 5.80 6.16
N PHE A 93 13.25 4.99 5.14
CA PHE A 93 12.24 5.34 4.14
C PHE A 93 10.85 4.94 4.62
N THR A 94 9.90 5.84 4.42
CA THR A 94 8.50 5.65 4.81
C THR A 94 7.64 5.36 3.59
N TYR A 95 6.48 4.78 3.80
CA TYR A 95 5.55 4.47 2.72
C TYR A 95 4.12 4.54 3.21
N HIS A 96 3.25 5.11 2.37
CA HIS A 96 1.89 5.45 2.74
C HIS A 96 0.92 5.19 1.58
N LEU A 97 -0.32 4.89 1.92
CA LEU A 97 -1.44 5.01 0.98
C LEU A 97 -1.76 6.50 0.83
N HIS A 98 -1.93 6.95 -0.41
CA HIS A 98 -2.23 8.34 -0.74
C HIS A 98 -3.65 8.47 -1.28
N VAL A 99 -4.21 9.68 -1.25
CA VAL A 99 -5.62 9.90 -1.58
C VAL A 99 -5.92 9.79 -3.07
N ASP A 100 -4.98 10.19 -3.93
CA ASP A 100 -5.18 10.25 -5.37
C ASP A 100 -4.33 9.21 -6.11
N PRO A 101 -4.78 8.76 -7.29
CA PRO A 101 -3.97 7.92 -8.16
C PRO A 101 -2.75 8.70 -8.70
N VAL A 102 -1.70 7.97 -9.03
CA VAL A 102 -0.58 8.47 -9.83
C VAL A 102 -1.11 8.83 -11.22
N PRO A 103 -0.93 10.08 -11.68
CA PRO A 103 -1.30 10.49 -13.03
C PRO A 103 -0.44 9.82 -14.12
N ALA A 104 -0.87 9.93 -15.38
CA ALA A 104 -0.20 9.29 -16.52
C ALA A 104 1.27 9.72 -16.72
N ASP A 105 1.66 10.91 -16.27
CA ASP A 105 3.03 11.41 -16.34
C ASP A 105 3.96 10.83 -15.24
N GLY A 106 3.40 10.06 -14.29
CA GLY A 106 4.12 9.47 -13.18
C GLY A 106 4.44 10.44 -12.04
N ASN A 107 3.81 11.62 -12.01
CA ASN A 107 4.14 12.65 -11.03
C ASN A 107 3.62 12.31 -9.63
N CYS A 108 4.51 11.80 -8.77
CA CYS A 108 4.16 11.41 -7.41
C CYS A 108 3.65 12.57 -6.55
N THR A 109 3.89 13.84 -6.88
CA THR A 109 3.31 14.97 -6.10
C THR A 109 1.79 15.06 -6.23
N LYS A 110 1.23 14.50 -7.31
CA LYS A 110 -0.21 14.51 -7.60
C LYS A 110 -1.00 13.41 -6.89
N THR A 111 -0.34 12.53 -6.14
CA THR A 111 -1.03 11.60 -5.23
C THR A 111 -1.58 12.30 -3.97
N LEU A 112 -1.24 13.58 -3.79
CA LEU A 112 -1.72 14.47 -2.71
C LEU A 112 -1.47 13.92 -1.31
N ALA A 113 -2.36 14.13 -0.34
CA ALA A 113 -2.18 13.78 1.06
C ALA A 113 -2.22 12.26 1.31
N HIS A 114 -1.85 11.84 2.52
CA HIS A 114 -2.07 10.46 2.98
C HIS A 114 -3.57 10.15 3.05
N LEU A 115 -3.91 8.87 2.87
CA LEU A 115 -5.26 8.38 3.07
C LEU A 115 -5.66 8.48 4.55
N ASP A 116 -6.43 9.50 4.90
CA ASP A 116 -6.74 9.83 6.29
C ASP A 116 -8.23 10.16 6.50
N PRO A 117 -9.13 9.15 6.37
CA PRO A 117 -10.56 9.38 6.47
C PRO A 117 -11.04 9.78 7.88
N PHE A 118 -10.18 9.67 8.90
CA PHE A 118 -10.52 10.05 10.28
C PHE A 118 -9.92 11.40 10.69
N ILE A 119 -9.22 12.08 9.78
CA ILE A 119 -8.63 13.41 9.99
C ILE A 119 -7.68 13.38 11.20
N ARG A 120 -6.72 12.44 11.16
CA ARG A 120 -5.70 12.28 12.20
C ARG A 120 -4.52 13.23 12.05
N GLY A 121 -4.18 13.59 10.82
CA GLY A 121 -3.00 14.39 10.51
C GLY A 121 -1.67 13.71 10.89
N GLU A 122 -0.57 14.44 10.67
CA GLU A 122 0.79 13.91 10.77
C GLU A 122 1.61 14.49 11.93
N VAL A 123 1.05 15.41 12.72
CA VAL A 123 1.78 16.15 13.76
C VAL A 123 2.34 15.20 14.82
N VAL A 124 1.47 14.33 15.34
CA VAL A 124 1.85 13.29 16.28
C VAL A 124 2.13 12.02 15.49
N ALA A 125 3.36 11.50 15.58
CA ALA A 125 3.77 10.27 14.91
C ALA A 125 2.87 9.09 15.31
N CYS A 126 2.68 8.16 14.37
CA CYS A 126 1.96 6.91 14.63
C CYS A 126 2.68 6.08 15.71
N ASP A 127 1.91 5.60 16.70
CA ASP A 127 2.36 4.59 17.65
C ASP A 127 1.89 3.22 17.16
N PRO A 128 2.79 2.31 16.74
CA PRO A 128 2.41 0.99 16.26
C PRO A 128 1.75 0.11 17.34
N LYS A 129 1.83 0.48 18.62
CA LYS A 129 1.09 -0.19 19.71
C LYS A 129 -0.38 0.20 19.76
N LEU A 130 -0.75 1.31 19.13
CA LEU A 130 -2.11 1.84 19.05
C LEU A 130 -2.45 2.16 17.59
N PRO A 131 -2.39 1.18 16.67
CA PRO A 131 -2.47 1.43 15.23
C PRO A 131 -3.82 2.02 14.80
N GLN A 132 -4.89 1.82 15.59
CA GLN A 132 -6.20 2.45 15.40
C GLN A 132 -6.17 3.98 15.55
N THR A 133 -5.13 4.54 16.15
CA THR A 133 -4.96 5.99 16.33
C THR A 133 -4.20 6.64 15.18
N CYS A 134 -3.62 5.84 14.28
CA CYS A 134 -2.83 6.32 13.16
C CYS A 134 -3.71 6.65 11.94
N GLN A 135 -3.15 7.39 10.97
CA GLN A 135 -3.80 7.55 9.68
C GLN A 135 -3.98 6.16 9.04
N VAL A 136 -5.11 5.94 8.35
CA VAL A 136 -5.35 4.67 7.65
C VAL A 136 -4.22 4.38 6.67
N GLY A 137 -3.73 5.41 5.98
CA GLY A 137 -2.63 5.31 5.03
C GLY A 137 -1.23 5.21 5.65
N ASP A 138 -1.04 5.38 6.95
CA ASP A 138 0.30 5.32 7.57
C ASP A 138 0.79 3.89 7.81
N LEU A 139 1.09 3.18 6.71
CA LEU A 139 1.53 1.79 6.76
C LEU A 139 2.91 1.67 7.42
N SER A 140 3.85 2.55 7.09
CA SER A 140 5.20 2.47 7.67
C SER A 140 5.26 2.83 9.16
N GLY A 141 4.37 3.70 9.64
CA GLY A 141 4.20 3.96 11.06
C GLY A 141 3.65 2.75 11.83
N LYS A 142 2.71 2.02 11.23
CA LYS A 142 2.10 0.81 11.83
C LYS A 142 2.99 -0.42 11.76
N TYR A 143 3.66 -0.65 10.63
CA TYR A 143 4.30 -1.94 10.31
C TYR A 143 5.82 -1.88 10.15
N GLY A 144 6.41 -0.69 10.24
CA GLY A 144 7.86 -0.47 10.16
C GLY A 144 8.30 0.23 8.87
N LYS A 145 9.44 0.90 8.99
CA LYS A 145 10.09 1.67 7.91
C LYS A 145 11.12 0.81 7.17
N VAL A 146 11.51 1.22 5.97
CA VAL A 146 12.62 0.59 5.23
C VAL A 146 13.95 1.15 5.71
N THR A 147 14.82 0.30 6.27
CA THR A 147 16.10 0.74 6.86
C THR A 147 17.33 0.26 6.08
N ASN A 148 17.25 -0.89 5.41
CA ASN A 148 18.42 -1.58 4.84
C ASN A 148 18.45 -1.59 3.31
N GLY A 149 17.86 -0.59 2.65
CA GLY A 149 17.84 -0.51 1.19
C GLY A 149 16.83 -1.45 0.50
N SER A 150 16.18 -2.34 1.26
CA SER A 150 15.17 -3.30 0.81
C SER A 150 14.16 -3.60 1.92
N LEU A 151 13.00 -4.14 1.53
CA LEU A 151 11.95 -4.59 2.44
C LEU A 151 11.24 -5.80 1.84
N VAL A 152 11.22 -6.91 2.57
CA VAL A 152 10.35 -8.04 2.30
C VAL A 152 9.56 -8.33 3.57
N GLN A 153 8.25 -8.14 3.54
CA GLN A 153 7.41 -8.25 4.72
C GLN A 153 5.97 -8.59 4.35
N THR A 154 5.31 -9.32 5.23
CA THR A 154 3.86 -9.52 5.21
C THR A 154 3.25 -9.05 6.52
N TYR A 155 2.13 -8.34 6.45
CA TYR A 155 1.36 -7.91 7.62
C TYR A 155 -0.12 -7.75 7.25
N THR A 156 -0.98 -7.76 8.26
CA THR A 156 -2.41 -7.49 8.09
C THR A 156 -2.73 -6.10 8.61
N ASP A 157 -3.36 -5.30 7.76
CA ASP A 157 -3.90 -4.00 8.12
C ASP A 157 -5.42 -4.04 8.28
N LEU A 158 -5.90 -3.69 9.48
CA LEU A 158 -7.31 -3.82 9.83
C LEU A 158 -8.15 -2.62 9.38
N PHE A 159 -7.54 -1.55 8.87
CA PHE A 159 -8.20 -0.23 8.74
C PHE A 159 -8.38 0.20 7.28
N SER A 160 -7.48 -0.23 6.39
CA SER A 160 -7.56 -0.07 4.94
C SER A 160 -8.61 -1.01 4.36
N SER A 161 -9.15 -0.64 3.19
CA SER A 161 -10.23 -1.40 2.56
C SER A 161 -10.00 -1.66 1.08
N THR A 162 -10.43 -2.84 0.65
CA THR A 162 -10.61 -3.24 -0.75
C THR A 162 -12.06 -3.11 -1.22
N ARG A 163 -12.98 -2.66 -0.35
CA ARG A 163 -14.40 -2.45 -0.65
C ARG A 163 -14.63 -1.01 -1.16
N PRO A 164 -15.10 -0.83 -2.41
CA PRO A 164 -15.47 0.49 -2.91
C PRO A 164 -16.53 1.18 -2.06
N GLY A 165 -16.45 2.51 -1.97
CA GLY A 165 -17.40 3.36 -1.23
C GLY A 165 -16.99 3.68 0.21
N LEU A 166 -16.06 2.93 0.81
CA LEU A 166 -15.49 3.29 2.10
C LEU A 166 -14.42 4.38 1.93
N GLY A 167 -14.33 5.32 2.87
CA GLY A 167 -13.27 6.34 2.87
C GLY A 167 -11.86 5.72 2.91
N SER A 168 -11.72 4.56 3.55
CA SER A 168 -10.50 3.75 3.62
C SER A 168 -10.22 2.89 2.37
N PHE A 169 -11.08 2.95 1.35
CA PHE A 169 -10.87 2.23 0.10
C PHE A 169 -9.64 2.76 -0.63
N PHE A 170 -8.62 1.91 -0.82
CA PHE A 170 -7.38 2.29 -1.50
C PHE A 170 -7.28 1.77 -2.94
N GLY A 171 -8.21 0.91 -3.36
CA GLY A 171 -8.09 0.15 -4.62
C GLY A 171 -8.09 1.00 -5.89
N ASN A 172 -8.52 2.26 -5.83
CA ASN A 172 -8.43 3.25 -6.91
C ASN A 172 -7.40 4.37 -6.63
N ARG A 173 -6.50 4.15 -5.67
CA ARG A 173 -5.53 5.14 -5.21
C ARG A 173 -4.11 4.61 -5.41
N SER A 174 -3.16 5.25 -4.75
CA SER A 174 -1.74 4.97 -4.91
C SER A 174 -1.04 4.67 -3.59
N ILE A 175 0.13 4.04 -3.70
CA ILE A 175 1.13 3.97 -2.64
C ILE A 175 2.31 4.87 -3.03
N THR A 176 2.84 5.63 -2.07
CA THR A 176 4.01 6.49 -2.28
C THR A 176 5.09 6.17 -1.25
N PHE A 177 6.35 6.18 -1.68
CA PHE A 177 7.53 5.94 -0.86
C PHE A 177 8.31 7.23 -0.68
N HIS A 178 8.82 7.49 0.51
CA HIS A 178 9.44 8.76 0.86
C HIS A 178 10.78 8.59 1.58
N PHE A 179 11.65 9.58 1.42
CA PHE A 179 12.77 9.82 2.31
C PHE A 179 12.28 10.16 3.73
N ALA A 180 13.18 10.11 4.71
CA ALA A 180 12.89 10.52 6.09
C ALA A 180 12.45 12.00 6.19
N ASN A 181 12.86 12.85 5.25
CA ASN A 181 12.44 14.24 5.15
C ASN A 181 11.10 14.43 4.41
N LYS A 182 10.33 13.35 4.19
CA LYS A 182 9.03 13.31 3.49
C LYS A 182 9.07 13.53 1.97
N THR A 183 10.24 13.74 1.38
CA THR A 183 10.36 13.86 -0.07
C THR A 183 9.97 12.56 -0.76
N ARG A 184 9.09 12.64 -1.78
CA ARG A 184 8.58 11.47 -2.51
C ARG A 184 9.67 10.92 -3.44
N ILE A 185 9.91 9.61 -3.37
CA ILE A 185 10.92 8.88 -4.14
C ILE A 185 10.29 8.28 -5.41
N THR A 186 9.22 7.52 -5.19
CA THR A 186 8.48 6.78 -6.21
C THR A 186 7.06 6.53 -5.72
N CYS A 187 6.16 6.17 -6.63
CA CYS A 187 4.78 5.89 -6.36
C CYS A 187 4.21 4.94 -7.42
N ALA A 188 3.12 4.25 -7.07
CA ALA A 188 2.42 3.35 -7.99
C ALA A 188 0.92 3.32 -7.68
N ASN A 189 0.10 3.13 -8.71
CA ASN A 189 -1.33 2.87 -8.55
C ASN A 189 -1.58 1.43 -8.13
N PHE A 190 -2.60 1.22 -7.31
CA PHE A 190 -3.18 -0.10 -7.12
C PHE A 190 -4.10 -0.43 -8.30
N THR A 191 -3.96 -1.65 -8.81
CA THR A 191 -4.84 -2.21 -9.83
C THR A 191 -5.39 -3.54 -9.36
N LEU A 192 -6.69 -3.76 -9.52
CA LEU A 192 -7.33 -5.02 -9.20
C LEU A 192 -6.74 -6.12 -10.10
N LEU A 193 -6.15 -7.15 -9.50
CA LEU A 193 -5.84 -8.39 -10.20
C LEU A 193 -7.15 -9.12 -10.42
N GLY A 194 -7.46 -9.39 -11.69
CA GLY A 194 -8.70 -10.08 -12.08
C GLY A 194 -8.92 -11.27 -11.17
N SER A 195 -10.05 -11.28 -10.46
CA SER A 195 -10.40 -12.39 -9.57
C SER A 195 -10.27 -13.67 -10.39
N ALA A 196 -9.36 -14.55 -9.98
CA ALA A 196 -9.55 -15.95 -10.31
C ALA A 196 -10.88 -16.32 -9.63
N THR A 197 -11.98 -16.19 -10.37
CA THR A 197 -13.24 -16.81 -10.03
C THR A 197 -12.90 -18.27 -9.82
N ILE A 198 -12.86 -18.71 -8.57
CA ILE A 198 -12.94 -20.13 -8.26
C ILE A 198 -14.27 -20.55 -8.90
N PRO A 199 -14.26 -21.32 -10.00
CA PRO A 199 -15.49 -21.82 -10.56
C PRO A 199 -16.18 -22.61 -9.44
N PRO A 200 -17.51 -22.54 -9.28
CA PRO A 200 -18.20 -23.42 -8.35
C PRO A 200 -17.77 -24.85 -8.64
N SER A 201 -17.28 -25.56 -7.62
CA SER A 201 -16.93 -26.96 -7.73
C SER A 201 -18.18 -27.78 -7.98
N THR A 202 -18.65 -27.83 -9.24
CA THR A 202 -19.53 -28.88 -9.70
C THR A 202 -18.66 -30.12 -9.86
N GLY A 203 -18.74 -31.01 -8.87
CA GLY A 203 -18.11 -32.32 -8.93
C GLY A 203 -18.50 -33.04 -10.20
N SER A 204 -17.51 -33.44 -10.98
CA SER A 204 -17.64 -34.48 -11.99
C SER A 204 -16.28 -35.12 -12.20
N ASN A 205 -16.20 -36.38 -11.79
CA ASN A 205 -15.10 -37.30 -12.03
C ASN A 205 -14.78 -37.34 -13.53
N THR A 206 -13.54 -37.04 -13.92
CA THR A 206 -12.86 -37.72 -15.03
C THR A 206 -11.36 -37.48 -14.96
N SER A 207 -10.62 -38.58 -14.84
CA SER A 207 -9.17 -38.65 -14.99
C SER A 207 -8.75 -38.27 -16.41
N ALA A 208 -7.77 -37.36 -16.56
CA ALA A 208 -6.86 -37.36 -17.70
C ALA A 208 -5.61 -36.52 -17.40
N THR A 209 -4.47 -37.21 -17.38
CA THR A 209 -3.11 -36.65 -17.38
C THR A 209 -2.77 -36.12 -18.77
N ALA A 210 -2.39 -34.84 -18.91
CA ALA A 210 -1.57 -34.38 -20.03
C ALA A 210 -0.88 -33.03 -19.74
N THR A 211 0.43 -33.02 -19.96
CA THR A 211 1.39 -31.89 -19.97
C THR A 211 1.10 -30.83 -21.03
N PRO A 212 1.45 -29.54 -20.84
CA PRO A 212 1.37 -28.56 -21.92
C PRO A 212 2.68 -28.47 -22.71
N THR A 213 2.62 -28.83 -23.99
CA THR A 213 3.62 -28.46 -25.01
C THR A 213 3.21 -27.13 -25.62
N VAL A 214 4.11 -26.15 -25.61
CA VAL A 214 3.93 -24.83 -26.24
C VAL A 214 4.21 -24.97 -27.73
N VAL A 215 3.26 -24.62 -28.60
CA VAL A 215 3.49 -24.50 -30.05
C VAL A 215 2.99 -23.12 -30.50
N PHE A 216 3.92 -22.31 -31.00
CA PHE A 216 3.69 -21.02 -31.63
C PHE A 216 3.98 -21.17 -33.13
N ALA A 217 2.97 -20.96 -33.96
CA ALA A 217 3.03 -20.70 -35.41
C ALA A 217 1.66 -20.14 -35.80
N GLY A 218 1.46 -19.13 -36.63
CA GLY A 218 2.31 -18.36 -37.51
C GLY A 218 1.37 -17.47 -38.35
N LEU A 219 1.93 -16.41 -38.91
CA LEU A 219 1.30 -15.32 -39.65
C LEU A 219 0.34 -15.75 -40.78
N GLY A 220 -0.70 -14.96 -41.01
CA GLY A 220 -1.56 -15.03 -42.21
C GLY A 220 -2.19 -13.68 -42.54
N ALA A 221 -1.48 -12.89 -43.35
CA ALA A 221 -1.98 -11.65 -43.94
C ALA A 221 -2.89 -11.94 -45.15
N ARG A 222 -4.00 -11.21 -45.31
CA ARG A 222 -4.62 -10.90 -46.61
C ARG A 222 -5.27 -9.51 -46.61
N ASN A 223 -4.76 -8.66 -47.51
CA ASN A 223 -5.32 -7.38 -47.93
C ASN A 223 -6.63 -7.56 -48.72
N MET A 224 -7.56 -6.62 -48.61
CA MET A 224 -8.31 -6.07 -49.75
C MET A 224 -8.59 -4.57 -49.56
N ALA A 225 -8.41 -3.83 -50.67
CA ALA A 225 -8.38 -2.38 -50.83
C ALA A 225 -9.78 -1.74 -50.79
N SER A 226 -9.94 -0.56 -50.16
CA SER A 226 -10.03 0.80 -50.75
C SER A 226 -11.38 1.21 -51.35
N ALA A 227 -12.00 2.22 -50.73
CA ALA A 227 -12.76 3.28 -51.39
C ALA A 227 -12.75 4.51 -50.46
N GLY A 228 -12.23 5.65 -50.95
CA GLY A 228 -12.01 6.87 -50.18
C GLY A 228 -13.17 7.86 -50.22
N MET A 229 -13.02 8.93 -49.42
CA MET A 229 -13.47 10.34 -49.61
C MET A 229 -13.19 11.06 -48.26
N ALA A 230 -12.07 11.78 -48.09
CA ALA A 230 -11.79 13.18 -48.46
C ALA A 230 -12.42 14.25 -47.53
N LEU A 231 -11.53 14.84 -46.71
CA LEU A 231 -11.35 16.26 -46.35
C LEU A 231 -12.52 17.13 -45.85
N GLY A 232 -12.30 17.72 -44.68
CA GLY A 232 -13.01 18.91 -44.19
C GLY A 232 -12.29 19.54 -42.99
N ALA A 233 -11.19 20.25 -43.24
CA ALA A 233 -10.60 21.17 -42.27
C ALA A 233 -11.32 22.52 -42.36
N ALA A 234 -11.77 23.05 -41.21
CA ALA A 234 -12.19 24.44 -41.09
C ALA A 234 -11.56 25.04 -39.83
N ALA A 235 -10.50 25.81 -40.05
CA ALA A 235 -10.06 26.85 -39.15
C ALA A 235 -10.83 28.13 -39.50
N LEU A 236 -11.30 28.87 -38.50
CA LEU A 236 -11.50 30.31 -38.66
C LEU A 236 -11.21 31.02 -37.34
N ALA A 237 -10.43 32.09 -37.46
CA ALA A 237 -9.78 32.83 -36.40
C ALA A 237 -10.61 34.04 -35.93
N LEU A 238 -10.36 34.42 -34.68
CA LEU A 238 -10.22 35.77 -34.10
C LEU A 238 -11.33 36.83 -34.32
N LEU A 239 -11.84 37.38 -33.20
CA LEU A 239 -11.77 38.81 -32.84
C LEU A 239 -12.66 39.14 -31.62
N LEU A 240 -12.01 39.38 -30.47
CA LEU A 240 -12.14 40.54 -29.54
C LEU A 240 -11.39 40.24 -28.24
#